data_AF-A0A5N6IES7-F1
#
_entry.id   AF-A0A5N6IES7-F1
#
_cell.length_a   1.000
_cell.length_b   1.000
_cell.length_c   1.000
_cell.angle_alpha   90.00
_cell.angle_beta   90.00
_cell.angle_gamma   90.00
#
_symmetry.space_group_name_H-M   'P 1'
#
loop_
_entity.id
_entity.type
_entity.pdbx_description
1 polymer ?
#
loop_
_entity_poly.entity_id
_entity_poly.type
_entity_poly.pdbx_seq_one_letter_code
_entity_poly.pdbx_strand_id
1 'polypeptide(L)'
;MGYLTRQRSSYALQQRHVFLPAVVRSRSPATEGDFNIHKSNSTYITDLDVSRAHLSGLLFAPVLLQIKSSVHCNLIVSAISCTFHREIKPFQPYEIWTRVASWDDKWIYMVTHFVDTSKFWPSGYIMQAHTSTNRKIGVPLPHTREHKAVFASAVTRMVFKRGRLTVPPKRALKICGLLPAPTAESPTAASCPDPGAGVTESATGFSEWTAEDMTLYKETNLPIVRLERGWDAVRELFREEQLVLAEYRDFTW
;
A
#
# COMPACT_ATOMS: atom_id res chain seq x y z
N MET A 1 11.37 -15.65 4.72
CA MET A 1 11.90 -14.50 5.51
C MET A 1 12.98 -13.72 4.77
N GLY A 2 14.05 -14.35 4.25
CA GLY A 2 15.17 -13.61 3.63
C GLY A 2 14.86 -12.77 2.38
N TYR A 3 13.83 -13.13 1.61
CA TYR A 3 13.45 -12.39 0.38
C TYR A 3 12.98 -10.95 0.65
N LEU A 4 12.09 -10.76 1.63
CA LEU A 4 11.55 -9.44 2.00
C LEU A 4 12.63 -8.54 2.61
N THR A 5 13.52 -9.12 3.42
CA THR A 5 14.66 -8.41 4.02
C THR A 5 15.68 -7.97 2.97
N ARG A 6 15.94 -8.82 1.96
CA ARG A 6 16.90 -8.54 0.87
C ARG A 6 16.41 -7.44 -0.07
N GLN A 7 15.12 -7.43 -0.46
CA GLN A 7 14.58 -6.36 -1.32
C GLN A 7 14.60 -4.99 -0.63
N ARG A 8 14.39 -4.94 0.69
CA ARG A 8 14.44 -3.69 1.46
C ARG A 8 15.86 -3.14 1.63
N SER A 9 16.89 -3.99 1.58
CA SER A 9 18.30 -3.58 1.75
C SER A 9 18.83 -2.71 0.62
N SER A 10 18.19 -2.71 -0.55
CA SER A 10 18.63 -1.93 -1.72
C SER A 10 17.95 -0.56 -1.82
N TYR A 11 16.86 -0.32 -1.08
CA TYR A 11 16.08 0.93 -1.18
C TYR A 11 15.64 1.43 0.20
N ALA A 12 16.05 2.65 0.54
CA ALA A 12 15.50 3.36 1.70
C ALA A 12 14.06 3.80 1.37
N LEU A 13 13.08 3.31 2.14
CA LEU A 13 11.70 3.79 1.98
C LEU A 13 11.64 5.26 2.40
N GLN A 14 11.08 6.10 1.52
CA GLN A 14 10.75 7.49 1.81
C GLN A 14 9.36 7.59 2.46
N GLN A 15 9.09 8.71 3.12
CA GLN A 15 7.82 8.91 3.85
C GLN A 15 6.59 8.76 2.94
N ARG A 16 6.65 9.30 1.71
CA ARG A 16 5.58 9.17 0.70
C ARG A 16 5.22 7.73 0.35
N HIS A 17 6.15 6.77 0.53
CA HIS A 17 5.91 5.37 0.18
C HIS A 17 4.86 4.71 1.07
N VAL A 18 4.47 5.30 2.21
CA VAL A 18 3.40 4.78 3.06
C VAL A 18 2.06 4.70 2.32
N PHE A 19 1.79 5.65 1.42
CA PHE A 19 0.53 5.76 0.70
C PHE A 19 0.55 5.07 -0.67
N LEU A 20 1.72 4.64 -1.14
CA LEU A 20 1.83 3.92 -2.40
C LEU A 20 1.21 2.52 -2.29
N PRO A 21 0.48 2.07 -3.33
CA PRO A 21 -0.10 0.74 -3.33
C PRO A 21 0.95 -0.34 -3.59
N ALA A 22 0.74 -1.52 -3.01
CA ALA A 22 1.34 -2.76 -3.48
C ALA A 22 0.28 -3.57 -4.25
N VAL A 23 0.71 -4.26 -5.30
CA VAL A 23 -0.18 -4.98 -6.22
C VAL A 23 0.06 -6.47 -6.09
N VAL A 24 -1.01 -7.24 -5.86
CA VAL A 24 -0.99 -8.70 -5.98
C VAL A 24 -1.75 -9.11 -7.24
N ARG A 25 -1.16 -9.99 -8.06
CA ARG A 25 -1.83 -10.61 -9.21
C ARG A 25 -2.36 -11.99 -8.84
N SER A 26 -3.62 -12.24 -9.18
CA SER A 26 -4.30 -13.51 -8.94
C SER A 26 -5.29 -13.85 -10.07
N ARG A 27 -5.84 -15.05 -10.04
CA ARG A 27 -6.93 -15.55 -10.89
C ARG A 27 -7.92 -16.28 -9.99
N SER A 28 -9.19 -16.30 -10.36
CA SER A 28 -10.20 -17.07 -9.61
C SER A 28 -10.13 -18.55 -10.03
N PRO A 29 -9.52 -19.48 -9.27
CA PRO A 29 -9.59 -20.90 -9.61
C PRO A 29 -11.03 -21.40 -9.49
N ALA A 30 -11.33 -22.54 -10.12
CA ALA A 30 -12.66 -23.16 -10.02
C ALA A 30 -13.06 -23.48 -8.56
N THR A 31 -12.09 -23.79 -7.70
CA THR A 31 -12.30 -24.09 -6.27
C THR A 31 -12.74 -22.89 -5.43
N GLU A 32 -12.62 -21.68 -5.96
CA GLU A 32 -13.11 -20.46 -5.31
C GLU A 32 -14.45 -19.98 -5.87
N GLY A 33 -15.03 -20.72 -6.81
CA GLY A 33 -16.36 -20.45 -7.34
C GLY A 33 -17.46 -20.84 -6.35
N ASP A 34 -18.58 -20.11 -6.39
CA ASP A 34 -19.82 -20.52 -5.73
C ASP A 34 -20.79 -21.21 -6.72
N PHE A 35 -22.01 -21.48 -6.26
CA PHE A 35 -23.07 -22.10 -7.08
C PHE A 35 -23.50 -21.26 -8.30
N ASN A 36 -23.22 -19.96 -8.32
CA ASN A 36 -23.52 -19.06 -9.43
C ASN A 36 -22.37 -18.98 -10.46
N ILE A 37 -21.33 -19.80 -10.29
CA ILE A 37 -20.22 -19.91 -11.26
C ILE A 37 -19.46 -18.57 -11.38
N HIS A 38 -19.35 -17.83 -10.28
CA HIS A 38 -18.41 -16.72 -10.13
C HIS A 38 -17.63 -16.88 -8.84
N LYS A 39 -16.54 -16.11 -8.69
CA LYS A 39 -15.76 -16.10 -7.44
C LYS A 39 -16.70 -15.86 -6.25
N SER A 40 -16.66 -16.76 -5.28
CA SER A 40 -17.43 -16.66 -4.05
C SER A 40 -17.05 -15.42 -3.27
N ASN A 41 -18.03 -14.70 -2.73
CA ASN A 41 -17.80 -13.50 -1.93
C ASN A 41 -16.88 -13.75 -0.72
N SER A 42 -16.88 -14.96 -0.16
CA SER A 42 -16.04 -15.29 1.00
C SER A 42 -14.55 -15.40 0.67
N THR A 43 -14.19 -15.78 -0.55
CA THR A 43 -12.78 -16.02 -0.94
C THR A 43 -12.01 -14.73 -1.18
N TYR A 44 -12.71 -13.59 -1.34
CA TYR A 44 -12.08 -12.27 -1.36
C TYR A 44 -11.32 -11.97 -0.05
N ILE A 45 -11.75 -12.49 1.09
CA ILE A 45 -11.07 -12.24 2.37
C ILE A 45 -9.70 -12.93 2.41
N THR A 46 -9.56 -14.10 1.77
CA THR A 46 -8.27 -14.77 1.62
C THR A 46 -7.28 -13.92 0.82
N ASP A 47 -7.75 -13.33 -0.29
CA ASP A 47 -6.95 -12.39 -1.09
C ASP A 47 -6.56 -11.13 -0.30
N LEU A 48 -7.46 -10.65 0.56
CA LEU A 48 -7.16 -9.54 1.48
C LEU A 48 -6.05 -9.91 2.47
N ASP A 49 -6.02 -11.13 2.99
CA ASP A 49 -4.96 -11.57 3.89
C ASP A 49 -3.59 -11.60 3.18
N VAL A 50 -3.53 -12.16 1.97
CA VAL A 50 -2.30 -12.21 1.17
C VAL A 50 -1.80 -10.80 0.83
N SER A 51 -2.68 -9.95 0.29
CA SER A 51 -2.32 -8.59 -0.14
C SER A 51 -1.90 -7.67 1.02
N ARG A 52 -2.59 -7.75 2.16
CA ARG A 52 -2.20 -7.00 3.37
C ARG A 52 -0.90 -7.52 3.97
N ALA A 53 -0.67 -8.84 4.00
CA ALA A 53 0.59 -9.40 4.48
C ALA A 53 1.75 -8.94 3.60
N HIS A 54 1.56 -8.92 2.27
CA HIS A 54 2.53 -8.41 1.32
C HIS A 54 2.88 -6.93 1.60
N LEU A 55 1.88 -6.03 1.59
CA LEU A 55 2.12 -4.60 1.86
C LEU A 55 2.73 -4.36 3.26
N SER A 56 2.24 -5.07 4.28
CA SER A 56 2.71 -4.92 5.65
C SER A 56 4.15 -5.40 5.81
N GLY A 57 4.54 -6.47 5.12
CA GLY A 57 5.93 -6.92 5.07
C GLY A 57 6.85 -5.89 4.44
N LEU A 58 6.40 -5.20 3.39
CA LEU A 58 7.17 -4.15 2.73
C LEU A 58 7.31 -2.91 3.60
N LEU A 59 6.22 -2.41 4.19
CA LEU A 59 6.22 -1.15 4.96
C LEU A 59 6.72 -1.34 6.40
N PHE A 60 6.27 -2.38 7.09
CA PHE A 60 6.39 -2.53 8.54
C PHE A 60 7.39 -3.60 9.00
N ALA A 61 8.20 -4.16 8.10
CA ALA A 61 9.24 -5.14 8.43
C ALA A 61 10.07 -4.80 9.70
N PRO A 62 10.55 -3.56 9.92
CA PRO A 62 11.31 -3.20 11.12
C PRO A 62 10.59 -3.52 12.43
N VAL A 63 9.29 -3.24 12.52
CA VAL A 63 8.52 -3.51 13.75
C VAL A 63 7.97 -4.94 13.80
N LEU A 64 7.63 -5.53 12.65
CA LEU A 64 7.11 -6.89 12.57
C LEU A 64 8.21 -7.94 12.84
N LEU A 65 9.41 -7.70 12.32
CA LEU A 65 10.53 -8.65 12.32
C LEU A 65 11.67 -8.24 13.27
N GLN A 66 11.50 -7.14 14.00
CA GLN A 66 12.51 -6.59 14.92
C GLN A 66 13.85 -6.28 14.21
N ILE A 67 13.81 -5.90 12.93
CA ILE A 67 15.00 -5.54 12.15
C ILE A 67 15.39 -4.10 12.52
N LYS A 68 16.57 -3.93 13.13
CA LYS A 68 17.11 -2.60 13.54
C LYS A 68 16.17 -1.81 14.48
N SER A 69 15.22 -2.48 15.13
CA SER A 69 14.25 -1.89 16.05
C SER A 69 14.31 -2.63 17.38
N SER A 70 14.33 -1.90 18.50
CA SER A 70 14.18 -2.48 19.85
C SER A 70 12.71 -2.80 20.19
N VAL A 71 11.78 -2.46 19.29
CA VAL A 71 10.34 -2.63 19.47
C VAL A 71 9.82 -3.63 18.46
N HIS A 72 9.30 -4.76 18.95
CA HIS A 72 8.52 -5.71 18.18
C HIS A 72 7.02 -5.45 18.37
N CYS A 73 6.27 -5.36 17.26
CA CYS A 73 4.82 -5.21 17.25
C CYS A 73 4.23 -6.15 16.20
N ASN A 74 3.10 -6.78 16.52
CA ASN A 74 2.26 -7.47 15.55
C ASN A 74 1.23 -6.49 14.99
N LEU A 75 0.86 -6.65 13.72
CA LEU A 75 -0.25 -5.94 13.11
C LEU A 75 -1.47 -6.87 13.08
N ILE A 76 -2.48 -6.56 13.89
CA ILE A 76 -3.65 -7.42 14.10
C ILE A 76 -4.87 -6.81 13.42
N VAL A 77 -5.62 -7.62 12.68
CA VAL A 77 -6.90 -7.23 12.09
C VAL A 77 -7.95 -7.10 13.17
N SER A 78 -8.69 -6.00 13.16
CA SER A 78 -9.86 -5.82 14.01
C SER A 78 -11.17 -5.91 13.24
N ALA A 79 -11.20 -5.43 11.99
CA ALA A 79 -12.39 -5.50 11.16
C ALA A 79 -12.00 -5.48 9.68
N ILE A 80 -12.79 -6.19 8.88
CA ILE A 80 -12.76 -6.14 7.42
C ILE A 80 -14.19 -5.85 6.98
N SER A 81 -14.34 -4.86 6.11
CA SER A 81 -15.60 -4.61 5.41
C SER A 81 -15.30 -4.67 3.92
N CYS A 82 -16.15 -5.33 3.15
CA CYS A 82 -15.97 -5.52 1.70
C CYS A 82 -17.31 -5.27 1.01
N THR A 83 -17.26 -4.58 -0.12
CA THR A 83 -18.40 -4.40 -1.03
C THR A 83 -18.06 -4.97 -2.40
N PHE A 84 -19.05 -5.60 -3.02
CA PHE A 84 -18.93 -6.26 -4.32
C PHE A 84 -19.71 -5.45 -5.35
N HIS A 85 -19.00 -4.94 -6.36
CA HIS A 85 -19.56 -4.09 -7.41
C HIS A 85 -19.85 -4.88 -8.69
N ARG A 86 -19.03 -5.90 -8.97
CA ARG A 86 -19.17 -6.78 -10.13
C ARG A 86 -18.51 -8.14 -9.88
N GLU A 87 -19.09 -9.18 -10.45
CA GLU A 87 -18.54 -10.54 -10.42
C GLU A 87 -17.15 -10.64 -11.08
N ILE A 88 -16.35 -11.57 -10.54
CA ILE A 88 -15.12 -12.09 -11.16
C ILE A 88 -15.44 -13.48 -11.67
N LYS A 89 -15.26 -13.70 -12.98
CA LYS A 89 -15.54 -14.98 -13.63
C LYS A 89 -14.49 -16.03 -13.28
N PRO A 90 -14.81 -17.33 -13.41
CA PRO A 90 -13.84 -18.40 -13.25
C PRO A 90 -12.65 -18.19 -14.19
N PHE A 91 -11.45 -18.40 -13.65
CA PHE A 91 -10.14 -18.22 -14.29
C PHE A 91 -9.84 -16.80 -14.78
N GLN A 92 -10.72 -15.84 -14.50
CA GLN A 92 -10.50 -14.44 -14.86
C GLN A 92 -9.32 -13.88 -14.06
N PRO A 93 -8.32 -13.28 -14.72
CA PRO A 93 -7.25 -12.59 -14.03
C PRO A 93 -7.76 -11.28 -13.43
N TYR A 94 -7.28 -10.96 -12.23
CA TYR A 94 -7.51 -9.69 -11.56
C TYR A 94 -6.28 -9.26 -10.77
N GLU A 95 -6.23 -7.97 -10.47
CA GLU A 95 -5.22 -7.37 -9.60
C GLU A 95 -5.86 -6.89 -8.30
N ILE A 96 -5.10 -7.00 -7.21
CA ILE A 96 -5.50 -6.59 -5.87
C ILE A 96 -4.58 -5.45 -5.46
N TRP A 97 -5.09 -4.23 -5.53
CA TRP A 97 -4.34 -3.01 -5.23
C TRP A 97 -4.61 -2.61 -3.79
N THR A 98 -3.60 -2.73 -2.93
CA THR A 98 -3.74 -2.43 -1.49
C THR A 98 -2.81 -1.29 -1.11
N ARG A 99 -3.33 -0.29 -0.38
CA ARG A 99 -2.54 0.83 0.17
C ARG A 99 -2.98 1.19 1.58
N VAL A 100 -2.09 1.83 2.35
CA VAL A 100 -2.52 2.54 3.56
C VAL A 100 -3.27 3.79 3.11
N ALA A 101 -4.52 3.94 3.55
CA ALA A 101 -5.34 5.09 3.18
C ALA A 101 -5.34 6.17 4.26
N SER A 102 -5.37 5.77 5.54
CA SER A 102 -5.29 6.68 6.69
C SER A 102 -4.98 5.93 7.99
N TRP A 103 -4.80 6.67 9.09
CA TRP A 103 -4.71 6.15 10.45
C TRP A 103 -5.19 7.19 11.48
N ASP A 104 -5.62 6.71 12.64
CA ASP A 104 -5.88 7.54 13.82
C ASP A 104 -4.90 7.20 14.95
N ASP A 105 -5.23 7.55 16.20
CA ASP A 105 -4.36 7.30 17.36
C ASP A 105 -4.23 5.81 17.72
N LYS A 106 -5.18 4.98 17.29
CA LYS A 106 -5.27 3.55 17.63
C LYS A 106 -5.16 2.64 16.40
N TRP A 107 -5.81 3.00 15.32
CA TRP A 107 -6.05 2.15 14.15
C TRP A 107 -5.33 2.66 12.92
N ILE A 108 -4.81 1.73 12.12
CA ILE A 108 -4.38 1.97 10.74
C ILE A 108 -5.37 1.31 9.78
N TYR A 109 -5.69 2.02 8.70
CA TYR A 109 -6.68 1.59 7.72
C TYR A 109 -6.01 1.36 6.38
N MET A 110 -6.17 0.15 5.85
CA MET A 110 -5.83 -0.15 4.45
C MET A 110 -7.11 -0.17 3.62
N VAL A 111 -7.01 0.37 2.41
CA VAL A 111 -8.03 0.19 1.37
C VAL A 111 -7.47 -0.76 0.33
N THR A 112 -8.33 -1.68 -0.13
CA THR A 112 -8.00 -2.66 -1.15
C THR A 112 -9.04 -2.63 -2.25
N HIS A 113 -8.60 -2.61 -3.50
CA HIS A 113 -9.47 -2.69 -4.66
C HIS A 113 -9.11 -3.90 -5.52
N PHE A 114 -10.13 -4.67 -5.89
CA PHE A 114 -10.02 -5.76 -6.86
C PHE A 114 -10.34 -5.19 -8.22
N VAL A 115 -9.40 -5.26 -9.16
CA VAL A 115 -9.51 -4.57 -10.44
C VAL A 115 -9.19 -5.44 -11.63
N ASP A 116 -9.78 -5.08 -12.76
CA ASP A 116 -9.55 -5.70 -14.06
C ASP A 116 -8.15 -5.41 -14.57
N THR A 117 -7.35 -6.46 -14.80
CA THR A 117 -5.95 -6.33 -15.26
C THR A 117 -5.82 -5.72 -16.65
N SER A 118 -6.89 -5.76 -17.45
CA SER A 118 -6.87 -5.24 -18.83
C SER A 118 -6.95 -3.71 -18.89
N LYS A 119 -7.24 -3.05 -17.77
CA LYS A 119 -7.57 -1.62 -17.73
C LYS A 119 -6.51 -0.74 -17.07
N PHE A 120 -5.51 -1.32 -16.41
CA PHE A 120 -4.54 -0.55 -15.64
C PHE A 120 -3.12 -1.05 -15.87
N TRP A 121 -2.17 -0.13 -15.93
CA TRP A 121 -0.75 -0.42 -16.07
C TRP A 121 0.07 0.55 -15.21
N PRO A 122 0.67 0.07 -14.09
CA PRO A 122 1.59 0.92 -13.36
C PRO A 122 2.81 1.25 -14.24
N SER A 123 3.24 2.51 -14.19
CA SER A 123 4.35 3.01 -15.00
C SER A 123 5.73 2.62 -14.43
N GLY A 124 5.81 2.29 -13.14
CA GLY A 124 7.03 1.81 -12.50
C GLY A 124 6.82 1.17 -11.13
N TYR A 125 7.78 0.34 -10.72
CA TYR A 125 7.81 -0.35 -9.42
C TYR A 125 9.02 0.13 -8.61
N ILE A 126 8.79 0.64 -7.40
CA ILE A 126 9.87 1.19 -6.55
C ILE A 126 10.83 0.10 -6.06
N MET A 127 10.31 -1.02 -5.57
CA MET A 127 11.12 -2.08 -4.95
C MET A 127 11.52 -3.21 -5.94
N GLN A 128 11.16 -3.08 -7.23
CA GLN A 128 11.47 -4.03 -8.30
C GLN A 128 12.14 -3.33 -9.48
N ALA A 129 13.25 -2.65 -9.24
CA ALA A 129 13.92 -1.84 -10.27
C ALA A 129 14.57 -2.64 -11.42
N HIS A 130 14.53 -3.98 -11.41
CA HIS A 130 15.23 -4.81 -12.40
C HIS A 130 14.36 -5.77 -13.22
N THR A 131 13.04 -5.70 -13.09
CA THR A 131 12.17 -6.48 -13.98
C THR A 131 11.61 -5.54 -15.04
N SER A 132 12.32 -5.43 -16.16
CA SER A 132 11.77 -4.85 -17.39
C SER A 132 10.50 -5.61 -17.74
N THR A 133 9.35 -5.05 -17.38
CA THR A 133 8.09 -5.50 -17.92
C THR A 133 7.89 -4.71 -19.20
N ASN A 134 8.11 -5.37 -20.33
CA ASN A 134 7.86 -4.84 -21.67
C ASN A 134 6.34 -4.72 -21.91
N ARG A 135 5.63 -4.01 -21.02
CA ARG A 135 4.22 -3.68 -21.17
C ARG A 135 4.15 -2.30 -21.80
N LYS A 136 3.50 -2.23 -22.96
CA LYS A 136 3.24 -0.97 -23.67
C LYS A 136 2.58 0.01 -22.70
N ILE A 137 3.12 1.21 -22.60
CA ILE A 137 2.47 2.36 -21.96
C ILE A 137 1.15 2.55 -22.75
N GLY A 138 0.04 2.11 -22.16
CA GLY A 138 -1.28 2.37 -22.72
C GLY A 138 -1.62 3.85 -22.54
N VAL A 139 -2.50 4.35 -23.39
CA VAL A 139 -3.09 5.69 -23.22
C VAL A 139 -4.04 5.65 -22.02
N PRO A 140 -3.93 6.56 -21.02
CA PRO A 140 -4.80 6.56 -19.85
C PRO A 140 -6.28 6.48 -20.25
N LEU A 141 -7.03 5.56 -19.66
CA LEU A 141 -8.47 5.48 -19.89
C LEU A 141 -9.14 6.74 -19.33
N PRO A 142 -10.15 7.31 -20.03
CA PRO A 142 -10.91 8.44 -19.48
C PRO A 142 -11.59 8.06 -18.15
N HIS A 143 -11.55 8.96 -17.16
CA HIS A 143 -12.03 8.77 -15.78
C HIS A 143 -13.44 8.14 -15.67
N THR A 144 -14.32 8.39 -16.64
CA THR A 144 -15.66 7.79 -16.73
C THR A 144 -15.69 6.25 -16.85
N ARG A 145 -14.54 5.59 -17.14
CA ARG A 145 -14.44 4.12 -17.25
C ARG A 145 -13.80 3.43 -16.04
N GLU A 146 -13.24 4.17 -15.09
CA GLU A 146 -12.54 3.63 -13.91
C GLU A 146 -13.51 2.88 -12.97
N HIS A 147 -14.73 3.38 -12.80
CA HIS A 147 -15.75 2.71 -12.00
C HIS A 147 -16.07 1.31 -12.57
N LYS A 148 -16.07 1.14 -13.90
CA LYS A 148 -16.29 -0.17 -14.54
C LYS A 148 -15.05 -1.07 -14.51
N ALA A 149 -14.01 -0.74 -13.76
CA ALA A 149 -12.82 -1.56 -13.66
C ALA A 149 -12.67 -2.22 -12.28
N VAL A 150 -13.31 -1.68 -11.26
CA VAL A 150 -13.29 -2.22 -9.89
C VAL A 150 -14.38 -3.28 -9.72
N PHE A 151 -13.98 -4.52 -9.43
CA PHE A 151 -14.86 -5.64 -9.08
C PHE A 151 -15.38 -5.55 -7.64
N ALA A 152 -14.47 -5.25 -6.71
CA ALA A 152 -14.79 -5.15 -5.29
C ALA A 152 -13.89 -4.14 -4.61
N SER A 153 -14.32 -3.62 -3.46
CA SER A 153 -13.52 -2.72 -2.62
C SER A 153 -13.65 -3.13 -1.17
N ALA A 154 -12.55 -3.07 -0.43
CA ALA A 154 -12.51 -3.43 0.97
C ALA A 154 -11.77 -2.38 1.79
N VAL A 155 -12.20 -2.22 3.03
CA VAL A 155 -11.49 -1.47 4.06
C VAL A 155 -11.14 -2.41 5.19
N THR A 156 -9.86 -2.43 5.55
CA THR A 156 -9.35 -3.24 6.64
C THR A 156 -8.82 -2.36 7.76
N ARG A 157 -9.41 -2.48 8.95
CA ARG A 157 -9.01 -1.79 10.17
C ARG A 157 -8.08 -2.68 10.99
N MET A 158 -6.88 -2.19 11.29
CA MET A 158 -5.86 -2.95 12.00
C MET A 158 -5.23 -2.14 13.14
N VAL A 159 -4.64 -2.85 14.10
CA VAL A 159 -3.97 -2.28 15.27
C VAL A 159 -2.59 -2.88 15.45
N PHE A 160 -1.61 -2.04 15.80
CA PHE A 160 -0.31 -2.52 16.24
C PHE A 160 -0.38 -2.95 17.70
N LYS A 161 0.10 -4.16 17.99
CA LYS A 161 0.09 -4.77 19.32
C LYS A 161 1.48 -5.23 19.73
N ARG A 162 1.91 -4.83 20.93
CA ARG A 162 3.08 -5.40 21.61
C ARG A 162 2.56 -6.17 22.83
N GLY A 163 2.36 -7.48 22.66
CA GLY A 163 1.59 -8.29 23.61
C GLY A 163 0.17 -7.74 23.77
N ARG A 164 -0.24 -7.40 24.99
CA ARG A 164 -1.56 -6.82 25.28
C ARG A 164 -1.64 -5.31 25.00
N LEU A 165 -0.49 -4.63 24.93
CA LEU A 165 -0.41 -3.18 24.75
C LEU A 165 -0.67 -2.77 23.30
N THR A 166 -1.49 -1.74 23.12
CA THR A 166 -1.70 -1.09 21.83
C THR A 166 -0.60 -0.09 21.55
N VAL A 167 0.00 -0.16 20.37
CA VAL A 167 1.01 0.79 19.90
C VAL A 167 0.36 1.73 18.88
N PRO A 168 0.41 3.07 19.10
CA PRO A 168 -0.15 4.01 18.14
C PRO A 168 0.48 3.88 16.75
N PRO A 169 -0.29 3.95 15.65
CA PRO A 169 0.25 3.91 14.28
C PRO A 169 1.37 4.92 14.04
N LYS A 170 1.23 6.16 14.56
CA LYS A 170 2.27 7.21 14.48
C LYS A 170 3.63 6.74 15.01
N ARG A 171 3.64 5.94 16.09
CA ARG A 171 4.89 5.40 16.66
C ARG A 171 5.46 4.30 15.78
N ALA A 172 4.63 3.37 15.30
CA ALA A 172 5.08 2.30 14.41
C ALA A 172 5.68 2.86 13.10
N LEU A 173 5.00 3.84 12.49
CA LEU A 173 5.44 4.50 11.26
C LEU A 173 6.79 5.21 11.42
N LYS A 174 7.00 5.91 12.55
CA LYS A 174 8.30 6.53 12.87
C LYS A 174 9.43 5.51 12.96
N ILE A 175 9.21 4.39 13.64
CA ILE A 175 10.20 3.31 13.75
C ILE A 175 10.52 2.71 12.37
N CYS A 176 9.54 2.64 11.48
CA CYS A 176 9.72 2.17 10.11
C CYS A 176 10.36 3.19 9.16
N GLY A 177 10.65 4.42 9.63
CA GLY A 177 11.20 5.50 8.81
C GLY A 177 10.18 6.16 7.86
N LEU A 178 8.88 5.92 8.08
CA LEU A 178 7.79 6.39 7.22
C LEU A 178 7.17 7.71 7.69
N LEU A 179 7.61 8.23 8.85
CA LEU A 179 7.28 9.56 9.35
C LEU A 179 8.55 10.22 9.92
N PRO A 180 8.61 11.57 9.94
CA PRO A 180 9.72 12.28 10.54
C PRO A 180 9.93 11.84 12.00
N ALA A 181 11.19 11.65 12.38
CA ALA A 181 11.56 11.53 13.78
C ALA A 181 11.14 12.83 14.50
N PRO A 182 10.77 12.77 15.79
CA PRO A 182 10.65 14.01 16.56
C PRO A 182 12.00 14.72 16.50
N THR A 183 12.00 15.98 16.06
CA THR A 183 13.17 16.85 16.09
C THR A 183 13.66 16.89 17.54
N ALA A 184 14.74 16.17 17.85
CA ALA A 184 15.48 16.44 19.06
C ALA A 184 16.16 17.80 18.82
N GLU A 185 15.88 18.77 19.69
CA GLU A 185 16.58 20.04 19.72
C GLU A 185 18.10 19.77 19.65
N SER A 186 18.74 20.33 18.63
CA SER A 186 20.16 20.12 18.36
C SER A 186 21.00 20.76 19.48
N PRO A 187 22.07 20.13 19.98
CA PRO A 187 23.16 20.88 20.56
C PRO A 187 23.93 21.52 19.41
N THR A 188 23.93 22.84 19.40
CA THR A 188 24.84 23.70 18.64
C THR A 188 26.28 23.21 18.73
N ALA A 189 26.91 22.90 17.60
CA ALA A 189 28.35 22.93 17.44
C ALA A 189 28.67 23.36 16.00
N ALA A 190 29.32 24.52 15.90
CA ALA A 190 29.80 25.10 14.66
C ALA A 190 31.09 24.42 14.18
N SER A 191 31.23 24.22 12.87
CA SER A 191 32.51 24.35 12.15
C SER A 191 32.29 24.41 10.63
N CYS A 192 33.08 25.28 10.00
CA CYS A 192 33.05 25.83 8.64
C CYS A 192 33.60 24.90 7.52
N PRO A 193 33.57 25.32 6.22
CA PRO A 193 33.35 24.46 5.05
C PRO A 193 34.63 24.15 4.24
N ASP A 194 34.53 23.20 3.30
CA ASP A 194 35.39 23.15 2.10
C ASP A 194 34.64 22.64 0.85
N PRO A 195 35.11 23.01 -0.37
CA PRO A 195 34.29 23.12 -1.56
C PRO A 195 34.52 21.99 -2.58
N GLY A 196 33.48 21.71 -3.37
CA GLY A 196 33.63 21.12 -4.70
C GLY A 196 33.25 19.65 -4.81
N ALA A 197 32.03 19.40 -5.29
CA ALA A 197 31.76 18.31 -6.21
C ALA A 197 30.36 18.48 -6.83
N GLY A 198 30.35 18.82 -8.13
CA GLY A 198 29.39 18.31 -9.10
C GLY A 198 27.91 18.57 -8.85
N VAL A 199 27.42 19.67 -9.43
CA VAL A 199 26.03 19.78 -9.88
C VAL A 199 25.67 18.49 -10.65
N THR A 200 24.71 17.74 -10.13
CA THR A 200 23.94 16.80 -10.94
C THR A 200 22.51 17.28 -10.91
N GLU A 201 22.12 17.87 -12.02
CA GLU A 201 20.78 18.35 -12.28
C GLU A 201 19.77 17.20 -12.18
N SER A 202 18.73 17.51 -11.42
CA SER A 202 17.40 16.92 -11.40
C SER A 202 16.88 16.49 -12.77
N ALA A 203 16.38 15.25 -12.87
CA ALA A 203 15.45 14.85 -13.91
C ALA A 203 14.57 13.65 -13.49
N THR A 204 13.71 13.84 -12.48
CA THR A 204 12.38 13.22 -12.47
C THR A 204 11.44 14.20 -11.79
N GLY A 205 10.52 14.80 -12.56
CA GLY A 205 9.51 15.74 -12.07
C GLY A 205 8.44 15.06 -11.22
N PHE A 206 8.82 14.51 -10.07
CA PHE A 206 7.90 13.98 -9.07
C PHE A 206 7.96 14.88 -7.84
N SER A 207 6.89 15.63 -7.63
CA SER A 207 6.70 16.49 -6.46
C SER A 207 7.08 15.75 -5.17
N GLU A 208 7.98 16.35 -4.41
CA GLU A 208 8.34 15.89 -3.09
C GLU A 208 7.13 16.14 -2.17
N TRP A 209 6.68 15.10 -1.45
CA TRP A 209 5.57 15.25 -0.52
C TRP A 209 6.06 15.94 0.74
N THR A 210 5.42 17.05 1.10
CA THR A 210 5.69 17.70 2.39
C THR A 210 4.99 16.96 3.53
N ALA A 211 5.43 17.20 4.77
CA ALA A 211 4.76 16.65 5.96
C ALA A 211 3.31 17.14 6.09
N GLU A 212 3.02 18.34 5.57
CA GLU A 212 1.69 18.94 5.49
C GLU A 212 0.82 18.17 4.49
N ASP A 213 1.32 17.87 3.29
CA ASP A 213 0.60 17.07 2.29
C ASP A 213 0.24 15.67 2.82
N MET A 214 1.17 15.02 3.51
CA MET A 214 0.92 13.72 4.13
C MET A 214 -0.17 13.80 5.21
N THR A 215 -0.16 14.87 6.01
CA THR A 215 -1.15 15.09 7.06
C THR A 215 -2.53 15.36 6.45
N LEU A 216 -2.58 16.24 5.45
CA LEU A 216 -3.78 16.57 4.69
C LEU A 216 -4.38 15.33 4.02
N TYR A 217 -3.57 14.52 3.35
CA TYR A 217 -4.02 13.27 2.71
C TYR A 217 -4.58 12.29 3.74
N LYS A 218 -3.87 12.07 4.85
CA LYS A 218 -4.32 11.22 5.96
C LYS A 218 -5.66 11.71 6.51
N GLU A 219 -5.81 12.99 6.81
CA GLU A 219 -7.01 13.56 7.41
C GLU A 219 -8.21 13.55 6.45
N THR A 220 -7.98 13.86 5.18
CA THR A 220 -9.01 13.82 4.12
C THR A 220 -9.59 12.41 3.95
N ASN A 221 -8.74 11.38 4.04
CA ASN A 221 -9.16 9.99 3.82
C ASN A 221 -9.72 9.30 5.07
N LEU A 222 -9.48 9.83 6.27
CA LEU A 222 -9.93 9.21 7.52
C LEU A 222 -11.47 8.98 7.59
N PRO A 223 -12.34 9.97 7.30
CA PRO A 223 -13.79 9.74 7.32
C PRO A 223 -14.23 8.74 6.24
N ILE A 224 -13.51 8.67 5.12
CA ILE A 224 -13.83 7.73 4.03
C ILE A 224 -13.58 6.28 4.48
N VAL A 225 -12.42 6.00 5.07
CA VAL A 225 -12.08 4.64 5.56
C VAL A 225 -12.82 4.24 6.84
N ARG A 226 -13.41 5.20 7.55
CA ARG A 226 -14.39 4.92 8.61
C ARG A 226 -15.79 4.64 8.07
N LEU A 227 -15.95 4.68 6.75
CA LEU A 227 -17.22 4.50 6.02
C LEU A 227 -18.26 5.59 6.34
N GLU A 228 -17.86 6.72 6.91
CA GLU A 228 -18.74 7.84 7.24
C GLU A 228 -19.27 8.52 5.97
N ARG A 229 -18.51 8.45 4.86
CA ARG A 229 -18.89 8.94 3.53
C ARG A 229 -19.46 7.87 2.59
N GLY A 230 -19.68 6.65 3.09
CA GLY A 230 -20.21 5.54 2.31
C GLY A 230 -19.21 4.88 1.34
N TRP A 231 -19.68 3.84 0.64
CA TRP A 231 -18.86 2.99 -0.21
C TRP A 231 -18.46 3.62 -1.55
N ASP A 232 -19.24 4.57 -2.06
CA ASP A 232 -18.90 5.29 -3.29
C ASP A 232 -17.61 6.10 -3.10
N ALA A 233 -17.49 6.81 -1.96
CA ALA A 233 -16.27 7.52 -1.61
C ALA A 233 -15.06 6.58 -1.46
N VAL A 234 -15.25 5.37 -0.91
CA VAL A 234 -14.18 4.36 -0.84
C VAL A 234 -13.77 3.92 -2.24
N ARG A 235 -14.74 3.64 -3.12
CA ARG A 235 -14.47 3.23 -4.50
C ARG A 235 -13.71 4.30 -5.27
N GLU A 236 -14.01 5.58 -5.03
CA GLU A 236 -13.33 6.75 -5.61
C GLU A 236 -11.88 6.95 -5.08
N LEU A 237 -11.50 6.28 -3.97
CA LEU A 237 -10.10 6.23 -3.56
C LEU A 237 -9.24 5.37 -4.49
N PHE A 238 -9.85 4.53 -5.33
CA PHE A 238 -9.11 3.86 -6.36
C PHE A 238 -8.63 4.90 -7.37
N ARG A 239 -7.31 5.06 -7.43
CA ARG A 239 -6.62 5.88 -8.44
C ARG A 239 -5.53 5.02 -9.04
N GLU A 240 -5.44 5.03 -10.37
CA GLU A 240 -4.29 4.46 -11.05
C GLU A 240 -3.06 5.29 -10.68
N GLU A 241 -2.21 4.73 -9.83
CA GLU A 241 -0.94 5.36 -9.48
C GLU A 241 0.09 4.99 -10.52
N GLN A 242 0.79 5.99 -11.06
CA GLN A 242 1.91 5.75 -11.97
C GLN A 242 3.03 4.94 -11.29
N LEU A 243 3.19 5.11 -9.97
CA LEU A 243 4.19 4.40 -9.17
C LEU A 243 3.52 3.47 -8.18
N VAL A 244 3.97 2.22 -8.17
CA VAL A 244 3.56 1.22 -7.18
C VAL A 244 4.76 0.77 -6.36
N LEU A 245 4.54 0.42 -5.10
CA LEU A 245 5.60 0.06 -4.17
C LEU A 245 6.31 -1.23 -4.62
N ALA A 246 5.52 -2.27 -4.89
CA ALA A 246 5.99 -3.55 -5.38
C ALA A 246 4.86 -4.36 -6.02
N GLU A 247 5.23 -5.39 -6.78
CA GLU A 247 4.35 -6.43 -7.27
C GLU A 247 4.58 -7.76 -6.54
N TYR A 248 3.52 -8.51 -6.29
CA TYR A 248 3.59 -9.92 -5.98
C TYR A 248 2.72 -10.72 -6.93
N ARG A 249 3.27 -11.82 -7.44
CA ARG A 249 2.54 -12.77 -8.27
C ARG A 249 2.26 -13.98 -7.43
N ASP A 250 0.98 -14.28 -7.24
CA ASP A 250 0.62 -15.55 -6.63
C ASP A 250 0.99 -16.71 -7.57
N PHE A 251 1.20 -17.89 -7.00
CA PHE A 251 1.64 -19.10 -7.72
C PHE A 251 0.64 -19.57 -8.78
N THR A 252 -0.59 -19.07 -8.74
CA THR A 252 -1.69 -19.39 -9.65
C THR A 252 -1.74 -18.51 -10.91
N TRP A 253 -0.73 -17.65 -11.14
CA TRP A 253 -0.63 -16.76 -12.30
C TRP A 253 -0.20 -17.45 -13.60
#